data_AF-A0A1F9ASB3-F1
#
_entry.id   AF-A0A1F9ASB3-F1
#
_cell.length_a   1.000
_cell.length_b   1.000
_cell.length_c   1.000
_cell.angle_alpha   90.00
_cell.angle_beta   90.00
_cell.angle_gamma   90.00
#
_symmetry.space_group_name_H-M   'P 1'
#
loop_
_entity.id
_entity.type
_entity.pdbx_description
1 polymer ?
#
loop_
_entity_poly.entity_id
_entity_poly.type
_entity_poly.pdbx_seq_one_letter_code
_entity_poly.pdbx_strand_id
1 'polypeptide(L)'
;MKRIYVIEDLCNGCRLCETFCSSLTKGIFGGETSRIKVLKLFHEECDIPVVDCDGKCIRSLYGEDQPTCVSLCPTGALIYEEKEEAISKRTMYEVSKREHSLFKVIAPWKWPFPWRRPGQTKVRPGGGGSP
;
A
#
# COMPACT_ATOMS: atom_id res chain seq x y z
N MET A 1 8.32 -17.13 7.68
CA MET A 1 7.56 -16.23 8.58
C MET A 1 7.26 -14.93 7.85
N LYS A 2 5.99 -14.50 7.86
CA LYS A 2 5.57 -13.27 7.19
C LYS A 2 6.23 -12.04 7.77
N ARG A 3 6.64 -11.12 6.89
CA ARG A 3 7.23 -9.82 7.25
C ARG A 3 6.69 -8.73 6.34
N ILE A 4 6.85 -7.49 6.77
CA ILE A 4 6.53 -6.33 5.93
C ILE A 4 7.72 -6.07 5.00
N TYR A 5 7.48 -6.18 3.71
CA TYR A 5 8.40 -5.81 2.65
C TYR A 5 7.96 -4.49 2.03
N VAL A 6 8.92 -3.65 1.69
CA VAL A 6 8.71 -2.33 1.12
C VAL A 6 9.05 -2.38 -0.37
N ILE A 7 8.27 -1.70 -1.21
CA ILE A 7 8.60 -1.38 -2.60
C ILE A 7 8.77 0.14 -2.66
N GLU A 8 10.02 0.57 -2.62
CA GLU A 8 10.46 1.95 -2.47
C GLU A 8 9.86 2.83 -3.59
N ASP A 9 9.89 2.28 -4.79
CA ASP A 9 9.43 2.88 -6.03
C ASP A 9 7.94 3.27 -6.06
N LEU A 10 7.11 2.67 -5.20
CA LEU A 10 5.67 2.90 -5.13
C LEU A 10 5.28 3.84 -4.01
N CYS A 11 6.16 4.11 -3.06
CA CYS A 11 5.85 5.03 -1.97
C CYS A 11 5.84 6.48 -2.47
N ASN A 12 4.86 7.25 -2.02
CA ASN A 12 4.68 8.66 -2.39
C ASN A 12 4.75 9.60 -1.18
N GLY A 13 5.25 9.11 -0.04
CA GLY A 13 5.44 9.96 1.13
C GLY A 13 4.17 10.43 1.82
N CYS A 14 3.00 9.81 1.60
CA CYS A 14 1.74 10.24 2.23
C CYS A 14 1.70 10.10 3.77
N ARG A 15 2.63 9.34 4.37
CA ARG A 15 2.77 9.11 5.82
C ARG A 15 1.56 8.55 6.57
N LEU A 16 0.55 8.04 5.86
CA LEU A 16 -0.59 7.36 6.47
C LEU A 16 -0.14 6.20 7.37
N CYS A 17 0.86 5.44 6.92
CA CYS A 17 1.41 4.35 7.71
C CYS A 17 2.01 4.81 9.05
N GLU A 18 2.69 5.97 9.11
CA GLU A 18 3.24 6.53 10.34
C GLU A 18 2.14 6.96 11.29
N THR A 19 1.23 7.80 10.79
CA THR A 19 0.16 8.41 11.58
C THR A 19 -0.72 7.35 12.22
N PHE A 20 -1.15 6.34 11.44
CA PHE A 20 -2.00 5.28 11.98
C PHE A 20 -1.24 4.32 12.88
N CYS A 21 0.05 4.05 12.62
CA CYS A 21 0.85 3.21 13.51
C CYS A 21 1.01 3.85 14.90
N SER A 22 1.31 5.15 14.94
CA SER A 22 1.45 5.90 16.20
C SER A 22 0.12 6.04 16.93
N SER A 23 -0.95 6.37 16.21
CA SER A 23 -2.30 6.49 16.76
C SER A 23 -2.78 5.18 17.40
N LEU A 24 -2.57 4.04 16.74
CA LEU A 24 -3.00 2.75 17.29
C LEU A 24 -2.16 2.26 18.47
N THR A 25 -0.91 2.71 18.56
CA THR A 25 0.01 2.30 19.64
C THR A 25 -0.19 3.15 20.89
N LYS A 26 -0.22 4.48 20.76
CA LYS A 26 -0.23 5.42 21.90
C LYS A 26 -1.35 6.46 21.86
N GLY A 27 -2.21 6.44 20.84
CA GLY A 27 -3.26 7.45 20.66
C GLY A 27 -2.76 8.80 20.17
N ILE A 28 -1.50 8.91 19.77
CA ILE A 28 -0.87 10.17 19.35
C ILE A 28 -0.84 10.25 17.82
N PHE A 29 -1.38 11.33 17.27
CA PHE A 29 -1.27 11.63 15.84
C PHE A 29 0.07 12.34 15.57
N GLY A 30 1.13 11.56 15.41
CA GLY A 30 2.47 12.05 15.08
C GLY A 30 3.44 10.89 14.89
N GLY A 31 4.37 10.98 13.92
CA GLY A 31 5.29 9.88 13.56
C GLY A 31 6.38 9.55 14.58
N GLU A 32 6.45 10.24 15.73
CA GLU A 32 7.52 10.02 16.71
C GLU A 32 7.49 8.61 17.30
N THR A 33 6.28 8.10 17.58
CA THR A 33 6.07 6.81 18.25
C THR A 33 5.67 5.69 17.29
N SER A 34 5.69 5.95 15.98
CA SER A 34 5.43 4.94 14.96
C SER A 34 6.62 3.98 14.81
N ARG A 35 6.30 2.70 14.62
CA ARG A 35 7.26 1.63 14.29
C ARG A 35 7.59 1.56 12.79
N ILE A 36 7.00 2.45 12.01
CA ILE A 36 7.30 2.66 10.59
C ILE A 36 7.52 4.16 10.39
N LYS A 37 8.57 4.53 9.67
CA LYS A 37 8.93 5.94 9.39
C LYS A 37 9.25 6.10 7.91
N VAL A 38 8.71 7.14 7.27
CA VAL A 38 8.99 7.43 5.87
C VAL A 38 10.09 8.50 5.81
N LEU A 39 11.26 8.04 5.36
CA LEU A 39 12.42 8.87 5.12
C LEU A 39 12.26 9.56 3.76
N LYS A 40 12.43 10.88 3.74
CA LYS A 40 12.51 11.65 2.51
C LYS A 40 13.98 11.76 2.12
N LEU A 41 14.37 11.22 0.99
CA LEU A 41 15.73 11.37 0.48
C LEU A 41 15.77 12.62 -0.39
N PHE A 42 16.36 13.71 0.08
CA PHE A 42 16.31 15.01 -0.62
C PHE A 42 16.94 15.01 -2.03
N HIS A 43 17.80 14.04 -2.33
CA HIS A 43 18.46 13.90 -3.64
C HIS A 43 17.88 12.81 -4.53
N GLU A 44 16.92 12.04 -4.03
CA GLU A 44 16.22 11.02 -4.80
C GLU A 44 14.73 11.36 -4.80
N GLU A 45 14.03 11.24 -5.93
CA GLU A 45 12.57 11.48 -5.97
C GLU A 45 11.78 10.30 -5.36
N CYS A 46 12.31 9.74 -4.26
CA CYS A 46 11.86 8.53 -3.60
C CYS A 46 11.69 8.78 -2.10
N ASP A 47 10.51 8.49 -1.59
CA ASP A 47 10.21 8.45 -0.17
C ASP A 47 10.29 6.99 0.30
N ILE A 48 11.18 6.64 1.24
CA ILE A 48 11.42 5.25 1.64
C ILE A 48 10.82 4.97 3.03
N PRO A 49 9.81 4.09 3.12
CA PRO A 49 9.35 3.55 4.40
C PRO A 49 10.41 2.63 5.01
N VAL A 50 10.81 2.90 6.25
CA VAL A 50 11.62 2.02 7.08
C VAL A 50 10.72 1.41 8.15
N VAL A 51 10.66 0.08 8.18
CA VAL A 51 9.78 -0.69 9.08
C VAL A 51 10.61 -1.37 10.15
N ASP A 52 10.30 -1.09 11.41
CA ASP A 52 10.96 -1.65 12.60
C ASP A 52 9.98 -2.47 13.44
N CYS A 53 9.27 -3.40 12.79
CA CYS A 53 8.40 -4.38 13.46
C CYS A 53 8.06 -5.57 12.56
N ASP A 54 7.60 -6.67 13.16
CA ASP A 54 7.15 -7.88 12.44
C ASP A 54 5.70 -7.81 11.92
N GLY A 55 5.08 -6.63 11.89
CA GLY A 55 3.69 -6.45 11.45
C GLY A 55 2.61 -6.85 12.47
N LYS A 56 2.99 -7.27 13.68
CA LYS A 56 2.05 -7.50 14.77
C LYS A 56 1.58 -6.18 15.37
N CYS A 57 0.35 -5.78 15.04
CA CYS A 57 -0.28 -4.55 15.52
C CYS A 57 -1.02 -4.81 16.84
N ILE A 58 -1.00 -3.85 17.77
CA ILE A 58 -1.79 -3.95 19.03
C ILE A 58 -3.29 -3.96 18.71
N ARG A 59 -3.68 -3.20 17.69
CA ARG A 59 -5.02 -3.20 17.10
C ARG A 59 -4.88 -3.11 15.59
N SER A 60 -5.68 -3.87 14.85
CA SER A 60 -5.76 -3.75 13.40
C SER A 60 -7.08 -3.13 12.97
N LEU A 61 -7.07 -2.28 11.94
CA LEU A 61 -8.27 -1.61 11.45
C LEU A 61 -9.11 -2.46 10.50
N TYR A 62 -8.51 -3.42 9.81
CA TYR A 62 -9.15 -4.19 8.73
C TYR A 62 -9.10 -5.71 8.92
N GLY A 63 -8.77 -6.16 10.15
CA GLY A 63 -8.67 -7.58 10.50
C GLY A 63 -7.29 -7.97 11.02
N GLU A 64 -7.21 -9.07 11.77
CA GLU A 64 -5.97 -9.50 12.45
C GLU A 64 -4.92 -10.10 11.49
N ASP A 65 -5.33 -10.50 10.28
CA ASP A 65 -4.48 -11.17 9.31
C ASP A 65 -3.46 -10.26 8.61
N GLN A 66 -3.62 -8.93 8.75
CA GLN A 66 -2.74 -7.97 8.10
C GLN A 66 -2.47 -6.74 8.97
N PRO A 67 -1.21 -6.23 9.01
CA PRO A 67 -0.89 -4.99 9.67
C PRO A 67 -1.62 -3.79 9.07
N THR A 68 -2.08 -2.88 9.92
CA THR A 68 -2.79 -1.67 9.51
C THR A 68 -2.05 -0.83 8.48
N CYS A 69 -0.73 -0.68 8.60
CA CYS A 69 0.06 0.11 7.64
C CYS A 69 -0.02 -0.48 6.22
N VAL A 70 -0.01 -1.81 6.11
CA VAL A 70 -0.13 -2.52 4.83
C VAL A 70 -1.53 -2.37 4.29
N SER A 71 -2.58 -2.52 5.10
CA SER A 71 -3.98 -2.38 4.66
C SER A 71 -4.33 -0.95 4.25
N LEU A 72 -3.75 0.07 4.88
CA LEU A 72 -4.02 1.47 4.54
C LEU A 72 -3.23 2.04 3.38
N CYS A 73 -2.05 1.47 3.05
CA CYS A 73 -1.19 2.04 2.03
C CYS A 73 -1.93 2.16 0.68
N PRO A 74 -2.22 3.37 0.18
CA PRO A 74 -3.04 3.54 -1.01
C PRO A 74 -2.30 3.08 -2.27
N THR A 75 -0.97 3.26 -2.29
CA THR A 75 -0.10 2.92 -3.43
C THR A 75 0.31 1.45 -3.49
N GLY A 76 0.01 0.66 -2.45
CA GLY A 76 0.44 -0.74 -2.38
C GLY A 76 1.94 -0.94 -2.18
N ALA A 77 2.67 0.08 -1.71
CA ALA A 77 4.12 0.02 -1.48
C ALA A 77 4.55 -0.92 -0.34
N LEU A 78 3.62 -1.41 0.48
CA LEU A 78 3.91 -2.32 1.59
C LEU A 78 3.25 -3.68 1.33
N ILE A 79 3.99 -4.78 1.49
CA ILE A 79 3.53 -6.16 1.34
C ILE A 79 3.74 -6.88 2.67
N TYR A 80 2.74 -7.59 3.18
CA TYR A 80 2.88 -8.47 4.35
C TYR A 80 2.75 -9.93 3.93
N GLU A 81 3.86 -10.59 3.64
CA GLU A 81 3.88 -11.98 3.18
C GLU A 81 5.17 -12.70 3.55
N GLU A 82 5.26 -13.97 3.20
CA GLU A 82 6.50 -14.73 3.13
C GLU A 82 7.45 -14.18 2.06
N LYS A 83 8.74 -14.47 2.20
CA LYS A 83 9.80 -13.89 1.35
C LYS A 83 9.59 -14.18 -0.13
N GLU A 84 9.32 -15.42 -0.49
CA GLU A 84 9.16 -15.85 -1.88
C GLU A 84 7.93 -15.20 -2.54
N GLU A 85 6.83 -15.10 -1.81
CA GLU A 85 5.60 -14.43 -2.26
C GLU A 85 5.80 -12.92 -2.40
N ALA A 86 6.54 -12.30 -1.47
CA ALA A 86 6.84 -10.88 -1.51
C ALA A 86 7.69 -10.50 -2.73
N ILE A 87 8.67 -11.34 -3.11
CA ILE A 87 9.47 -11.16 -4.34
C ILE A 87 8.56 -11.20 -5.57
N SER A 88 7.69 -12.21 -5.64
CA SER A 88 6.76 -12.38 -6.78
C SER A 88 5.80 -11.18 -6.91
N LYS A 89 5.23 -10.71 -5.78
CA LYS A 89 4.35 -9.53 -5.75
C LYS A 89 5.11 -8.25 -6.11
N ARG A 90 6.35 -8.07 -5.66
CA ARG A 90 7.19 -6.92 -6.01
C ARG A 90 7.34 -6.81 -7.52
N THR A 91 7.75 -7.88 -8.20
CA THR A 91 7.90 -7.89 -9.66
C THR A 91 6.59 -7.55 -10.36
N MET A 92 5.46 -8.14 -9.93
CA MET A 92 4.15 -7.86 -10.52
C MET A 92 3.74 -6.39 -10.38
N TYR A 93 3.95 -5.79 -9.21
CA TYR A 93 3.54 -4.41 -8.93
C TYR A 93 4.44 -3.41 -9.64
N GLU A 94 5.74 -3.67 -9.72
CA GLU A 94 6.70 -2.85 -10.49
C GLU A 94 6.39 -2.87 -11.99
N VAL A 95 6.02 -4.03 -12.55
CA VAL A 95 5.56 -4.12 -13.95
C VAL A 95 4.28 -3.33 -14.15
N SER A 96 3.28 -3.53 -13.27
CA SER A 96 2.00 -2.83 -13.36
C SER A 96 2.19 -1.30 -13.30
N LYS A 97 3.08 -0.80 -12.42
CA LYS A 97 3.42 0.63 -12.30
C LYS A 97 3.88 1.24 -13.63
N ARG A 98 4.59 0.49 -14.47
CA ARG A 98 5.08 0.96 -15.78
C ARG A 98 3.95 1.21 -16.77
N GLU A 99 2.75 0.65 -16.54
CA GLU A 99 1.59 0.89 -17.38
C GLU A 99 1.06 2.34 -17.23
N HIS A 100 1.11 2.93 -16.02
CA HIS A 100 0.52 4.25 -15.78
C HIS A 100 1.08 5.00 -14.56
N SER A 101 1.25 6.32 -14.70
CA SER A 101 1.79 7.19 -13.64
C SER A 101 0.92 7.28 -12.37
N LEU A 102 -0.41 7.26 -12.52
CA LEU A 102 -1.36 7.27 -11.38
C LEU A 102 -1.16 6.12 -10.38
N PHE A 103 -0.44 5.05 -10.76
CA PHE A 103 -0.25 3.91 -9.87
C PHE A 103 0.71 4.22 -8.71
N LYS A 104 1.41 5.38 -8.75
CA LYS A 104 2.10 5.98 -7.59
C LYS A 104 1.15 6.64 -6.58
N VAL A 105 -0.14 6.76 -6.88
CA VAL A 105 -1.14 7.37 -5.97
C VAL A 105 -2.09 6.31 -5.44
N ILE A 106 -2.57 5.41 -6.31
CA ILE A 106 -3.53 4.35 -5.96
C ILE A 106 -3.11 3.04 -6.65
N ALA A 107 -3.01 1.97 -5.88
CA ALA A 107 -2.73 0.62 -6.36
C ALA A 107 -3.98 -0.02 -7.01
N PRO A 108 -3.97 -0.31 -8.33
CA PRO A 108 -5.07 -1.00 -9.03
C PRO A 108 -5.50 -2.33 -8.41
N TRP A 109 -4.51 -3.09 -7.95
CA TRP A 109 -4.67 -4.46 -7.47
C TRP A 109 -5.21 -4.51 -6.04
N LYS A 110 -5.26 -3.36 -5.37
CA LYS A 110 -5.73 -3.22 -4.01
C LYS A 110 -7.03 -2.45 -3.93
N TRP A 111 -7.19 -1.44 -4.79
CA TRP A 111 -8.37 -0.59 -4.83
C TRP A 111 -9.00 -0.67 -6.21
N PRO A 112 -10.31 -1.00 -6.32
CA PRO A 112 -10.99 -0.93 -7.60
C PRO A 112 -10.90 0.51 -8.09
N PHE A 113 -10.40 0.71 -9.31
CA PHE A 113 -10.27 2.06 -9.82
C PHE A 113 -11.64 2.73 -9.91
N PRO A 114 -11.76 4.00 -9.50
CA PRO A 114 -12.95 4.78 -9.79
C PRO A 114 -13.17 5.03 -11.30
N TRP A 115 -12.15 4.79 -12.15
CA TRP A 115 -12.18 4.93 -13.62
C TRP A 115 -11.40 3.80 -14.34
N ARG A 116 -11.76 3.45 -15.58
CA ARG A 116 -11.21 2.26 -16.28
C ARG A 116 -9.71 2.34 -16.55
N ARG A 117 -9.08 1.17 -16.71
CA ARG A 117 -7.72 1.06 -17.27
C ARG A 117 -7.68 1.63 -18.70
N PRO A 118 -6.60 2.32 -19.10
CA PRO A 118 -6.38 2.71 -20.48
C PRO A 118 -6.51 1.49 -21.41
N GLY A 119 -7.36 1.60 -22.45
CA GLY A 119 -7.60 0.51 -23.41
C GLY A 119 -8.76 -0.44 -23.10
N GLN A 120 -9.45 -0.31 -21.96
CA GLN A 120 -10.66 -1.11 -21.70
C GLN A 120 -11.95 -0.43 -22.18
N THR A 121 -12.67 -1.07 -23.09
CA THR A 121 -13.97 -0.62 -23.58
C THR A 121 -15.02 -0.61 -22.46
N LYS A 122 -15.93 0.38 -22.49
CA LYS A 122 -16.99 0.51 -21.49
C LYS A 122 -18.05 -0.57 -21.65
N VAL A 123 -17.93 -1.69 -20.94
CA VAL A 123 -19.09 -2.60 -20.74
C VAL A 123 -20.10 -1.85 -19.87
N ARG A 124 -21.27 -1.50 -20.45
CA ARG A 124 -22.39 -0.93 -19.71
C ARG A 124 -22.87 -1.98 -18.69
N PRO A 125 -22.94 -1.67 -17.39
CA PRO A 125 -23.59 -2.57 -16.46
C PRO A 125 -25.10 -2.50 -16.75
N GLY A 126 -25.70 -3.62 -17.16
CA GLY A 126 -27.15 -3.68 -17.44
C GLY A 126 -27.56 -4.31 -18.77
N GLY A 127 -26.80 -5.26 -19.31
CA GLY A 127 -27.35 -6.24 -20.26
C GLY A 127 -28.11 -7.34 -19.52
N GLY A 128 -29.12 -6.98 -18.74
CA GLY A 128 -30.08 -7.91 -18.14
C GLY A 128 -31.37 -7.82 -18.93
N GLY A 129 -31.79 -8.95 -19.52
CA GLY A 129 -33.00 -9.04 -20.32
C GLY A 129 -34.28 -8.68 -19.56
N SER A 130 -35.22 -8.15 -20.34
CA SER A 130 -36.68 -7.98 -20.21
C SER A 130 -37.45 -8.95 -19.28
N PRO A 131 -38.69 -8.62 -18.87
CA PRO A 131 -39.69 -7.74 -19.53
C PRO A 131 -39.67 -6.29 -19.09
#